data_AF-A0A9D2J502-F1
#
_entry.id   AF-A0A9D2J502-F1
#
_cell.length_a   1.000
_cell.length_b   1.000
_cell.length_c   1.000
_cell.angle_alpha   90.00
_cell.angle_beta   90.00
_cell.angle_gamma   90.00
#
_symmetry.space_group_name_H-M   'P 1'
#
loop_
_entity.id
_entity.type
_entity.pdbx_description
1 polymer ?
#
loop_
_entity_poly.entity_id
_entity_poly.type
_entity_poly.pdbx_seq_one_letter_code
_entity_poly.pdbx_strand_id
1 'polypeptide(L)'
;MCGGCGGVGPDWSLPYVSGSRRRAAIAALLGGLSRRITVGTMRQGWTVRTATGGWSVARTLDELVDATAQRVSFSSWAEVQEAVRVHSRDRCDPVPARQPTRPGVGTCALDTGTIGSAEFAALDAIAVPVLSEGELHLRLAAFALGVRVLPAQPVALELAPGMRLLATEGRLSGALARGYGQVDGAAHRARPELTGASGR
;
A
#
# COMPACT_ATOMS: atom_id res chain seq x y z
N MET A 1 -22.49 9.84 21.63
CA MET A 1 -22.11 11.08 20.91
C MET A 1 -20.59 11.11 20.77
N CYS A 2 -20.03 10.83 19.59
CA CYS A 2 -18.59 10.95 19.31
C CYS A 2 -18.32 12.28 18.58
N GLY A 3 -18.41 13.39 19.32
CA GLY A 3 -17.88 14.68 18.87
C GLY A 3 -16.35 14.63 18.92
N GLY A 4 -15.68 14.87 17.79
CA GLY A 4 -14.22 14.91 17.74
C GLY A 4 -13.57 14.51 16.41
N CYS A 5 -14.34 14.20 15.35
CA CYS A 5 -13.81 14.02 14.00
C CYS A 5 -13.56 15.39 13.34
N GLY A 6 -12.65 16.18 13.93
CA GLY A 6 -12.13 17.40 13.30
C GLY A 6 -11.22 17.03 12.13
N GLY A 7 -11.83 16.71 10.99
CA GLY A 7 -11.36 17.01 9.63
C GLY A 7 -9.91 16.70 9.27
N VAL A 8 -9.39 15.52 9.60
CA VAL A 8 -8.30 14.96 8.77
C VAL A 8 -9.01 14.16 7.68
N GLY A 9 -8.71 14.44 6.41
CA GLY A 9 -9.26 13.71 5.27
C GLY A 9 -9.09 12.20 5.44
N PRO A 10 -9.88 11.38 4.73
CA PRO A 10 -9.81 9.93 4.86
C PRO A 10 -8.39 9.43 4.56
N ASP A 11 -7.71 8.91 5.58
CA ASP A 11 -6.41 8.24 5.41
C ASP A 11 -6.61 6.96 4.61
N TRP A 12 -6.08 6.95 3.38
CA TRP A 12 -6.18 5.83 2.45
C TRP A 12 -5.60 4.53 3.02
N SER A 13 -4.62 4.65 3.94
CA SER A 13 -3.92 3.51 4.52
C SER A 13 -4.65 2.92 5.73
N LEU A 14 -5.67 3.61 6.27
CA LEU A 14 -6.33 3.28 7.52
C LEU A 14 -6.81 1.81 7.61
N PRO A 15 -7.42 1.20 6.57
CA PRO A 15 -7.82 -0.21 6.63
C PRO A 15 -6.65 -1.18 6.88
N TYR A 16 -5.45 -0.82 6.42
CA TYR A 16 -4.26 -1.66 6.47
C TYR A 16 -3.41 -1.40 7.72
N VAL A 17 -3.35 -0.16 8.20
CA VAL A 17 -2.49 0.24 9.33
C VAL A 17 -3.24 0.38 10.65
N SER A 18 -4.58 0.27 10.64
CA SER A 18 -5.38 0.33 11.87
C SER A 18 -5.03 -0.76 12.86
N GLY A 19 -5.09 -0.41 14.15
CA GLY A 19 -4.81 -1.30 15.29
C GLY A 19 -3.49 -0.97 15.99
N SER A 20 -3.49 -1.07 17.32
CA SER A 20 -2.32 -0.73 18.17
C SER A 20 -1.08 -1.55 17.82
N ARG A 21 -1.24 -2.86 17.57
CA ARG A 21 -0.13 -3.76 17.19
C ARG A 21 0.50 -3.37 15.87
N ARG A 22 -0.30 -3.16 14.81
CA ARG A 22 0.19 -2.76 13.48
C ARG A 22 0.90 -1.41 13.53
N ARG A 23 0.33 -0.43 14.24
CA ARG A 23 0.98 0.88 14.42
C ARG A 23 2.30 0.77 15.18
N ALA A 24 2.39 -0.09 16.20
CA ALA A 24 3.63 -0.32 16.94
C ALA A 24 4.68 -1.06 16.11
N ALA A 25 4.27 -1.94 15.20
CA ALA A 25 5.13 -2.60 14.23
C ALA A 25 5.71 -1.58 13.23
N ILE A 26 4.86 -0.72 12.65
CA ILE A 26 5.30 0.38 11.77
C ILE A 26 6.26 1.31 12.50
N ALA A 27 5.93 1.71 13.73
CA ALA A 27 6.78 2.60 14.52
C ALA A 27 8.17 2.01 14.75
N ALA A 28 8.24 0.73 15.12
CA ALA A 28 9.51 0.06 15.34
C ALA A 28 10.31 -0.13 14.05
N LEU A 29 9.64 -0.47 12.93
CA LEU A 29 10.29 -0.54 11.62
C LEU A 29 10.92 0.81 11.27
N LEU A 30 10.13 1.87 11.22
CA LEU A 30 10.60 3.21 10.83
C LEU A 30 11.64 3.78 11.80
N GLY A 31 11.48 3.53 13.11
CA GLY A 31 12.47 3.87 14.12
C GLY A 31 13.76 3.07 14.00
N GLY A 32 13.70 1.82 13.56
CA GLY A 32 14.89 0.99 13.30
C GLY A 32 15.63 1.39 12.03
N LEU A 33 14.92 1.93 11.03
CA LEU A 33 15.49 2.37 9.75
C LEU A 33 16.27 3.68 9.85
N SER A 34 16.01 4.51 10.86
CA SER A 34 16.69 5.79 11.05
C SER A 34 17.38 5.86 12.39
N ARG A 35 18.67 6.22 12.39
CA ARG A 35 19.42 6.45 13.64
C ARG A 35 19.10 7.80 14.30
N ARG A 36 18.37 8.69 13.62
CA ARG A 36 18.18 10.10 14.03
C ARG A 36 16.79 10.41 14.57
N ILE A 37 15.86 9.45 14.51
CA ILE A 37 14.53 9.60 15.07
C ILE A 37 14.14 8.45 15.96
N THR A 38 13.20 8.73 16.85
CA THR A 38 12.45 7.72 17.58
C THR A 38 10.98 7.89 17.20
N VAL A 39 10.35 6.80 16.80
CA VAL A 39 8.92 6.79 16.47
C VAL A 39 8.17 6.09 17.59
N GLY A 40 7.25 6.82 18.23
CA GLY A 40 6.33 6.31 19.24
C GLY A 40 4.94 6.11 18.65
N THR A 41 4.12 5.31 19.34
CA THR A 41 2.69 5.19 19.00
C THR A 41 1.83 5.97 19.97
N MET A 42 0.70 6.46 19.48
CA MET A 42 -0.36 7.04 20.30
C MET A 42 -1.75 6.52 19.85
N ARG A 43 -2.81 6.90 20.58
CA ARG A 43 -4.17 6.39 20.32
C ARG A 43 -4.63 6.65 18.87
N GLN A 44 -4.25 7.79 18.29
CA GLN A 44 -4.70 8.25 16.97
C GLN A 44 -3.55 8.51 15.99
N GLY A 45 -2.41 7.84 16.14
CA GLY A 45 -1.28 8.02 15.20
C GLY A 45 0.06 7.69 15.83
N TRP A 46 1.07 8.49 15.47
CA TRP A 46 2.45 8.33 15.89
C TRP A 46 3.05 9.65 16.36
N THR A 47 4.05 9.54 17.22
CA THR A 47 4.93 10.65 17.58
C THR A 47 6.28 10.42 16.94
N VAL A 48 6.86 11.46 16.35
CA VAL A 48 8.22 11.41 15.80
C VAL A 48 9.06 12.36 16.61
N ARG A 49 10.12 11.84 17.25
CA ARG A 49 11.09 12.63 18.01
C ARG A 49 12.41 12.62 17.27
N THR A 50 13.04 13.77 17.18
CA THR A 50 14.35 13.95 16.54
C THR A 50 15.46 13.93 17.58
N ALA A 51 16.67 13.56 17.17
CA ALA A 51 17.86 13.62 18.03
C ALA A 51 18.13 15.02 18.63
N THR A 52 17.69 16.07 17.95
CA THR A 52 17.79 17.48 18.38
C THR A 52 16.72 17.89 19.39
N GLY A 53 15.89 16.97 19.88
CA GLY A 53 14.85 17.24 20.88
C GLY A 53 13.51 17.75 20.33
N GLY A 54 13.43 18.11 19.05
CA GLY A 54 12.17 18.45 18.37
C GLY A 54 11.25 17.24 18.25
N TRP A 55 9.94 17.46 18.32
CA TRP A 55 8.92 16.42 18.17
C TRP A 55 7.76 16.88 17.29
N SER A 56 7.13 15.93 16.61
CA SER A 56 5.91 16.13 15.82
C SER A 56 4.94 14.96 16.01
N VAL A 57 3.69 15.19 15.63
CA VAL A 57 2.64 14.17 15.62
C VAL A 57 2.28 13.87 14.17
N ALA A 58 2.30 12.60 13.79
CA ALA A 58 1.79 12.12 12.52
C ALA A 58 0.45 11.40 12.75
N ARG A 59 -0.61 11.89 12.14
CA ARG A 59 -1.98 11.36 12.24
C ARG A 59 -2.29 10.37 11.11
N THR A 60 -1.56 10.45 10.00
CA THR A 60 -1.68 9.55 8.84
C THR A 60 -0.37 8.82 8.59
N LEU A 61 -0.42 7.75 7.78
CA LEU A 61 0.80 7.08 7.32
C LEU A 61 1.69 8.01 6.49
N ASP A 62 1.10 8.85 5.63
CA ASP A 62 1.85 9.77 4.78
C ASP A 62 2.62 10.81 5.61
N GLU A 63 1.98 11.42 6.61
CA GLU A 63 2.66 12.37 7.51
C GLU A 63 3.84 11.72 8.23
N LEU A 64 3.69 10.46 8.64
CA LEU A 64 4.74 9.70 9.32
C LEU A 64 5.89 9.39 8.36
N VAL A 65 5.56 8.97 7.14
CA VAL A 65 6.52 8.64 6.09
C VAL A 65 7.30 9.89 5.67
N ASP A 66 6.64 11.02 5.45
CA ASP A 66 7.29 12.27 5.08
C ASP A 66 8.26 12.75 6.18
N ALA A 67 7.86 12.64 7.45
CA ALA A 67 8.74 12.93 8.58
C ALA A 67 9.95 11.98 8.66
N THR A 68 9.78 10.72 8.24
CA THR A 68 10.86 9.71 8.28
C THR A 68 11.78 9.81 7.06
N ALA A 69 11.23 10.06 5.87
CA ALA A 69 11.93 10.10 4.58
C ALA A 69 13.10 11.07 4.57
N GLN A 70 12.96 12.22 5.24
CA GLN A 70 14.01 13.23 5.40
C GLN A 70 15.26 12.73 6.16
N ARG A 71 15.18 11.56 6.80
CA ARG A 71 16.15 11.09 7.81
C ARG A 71 16.57 9.64 7.60
N VAL A 72 16.18 9.06 6.48
CA VAL A 72 16.64 7.74 6.02
C VAL A 72 17.26 7.91 4.64
N SER A 73 18.13 6.98 4.29
CA SER A 73 18.70 6.89 2.95
C SER A 73 18.67 5.43 2.55
N PHE A 74 18.06 5.14 1.41
CA PHE A 74 18.14 3.84 0.76
C PHE A 74 18.78 4.04 -0.61
N SER A 75 19.57 3.06 -1.02
CA SER A 75 20.20 3.02 -2.33
C SER A 75 19.37 2.24 -3.36
N SER A 76 18.49 1.34 -2.90
CA SER A 76 17.70 0.47 -3.76
C SER A 76 16.47 -0.11 -3.07
N TRP A 77 15.52 -0.62 -3.86
CA TRP A 77 14.37 -1.37 -3.37
C TRP A 77 14.75 -2.70 -2.70
N ALA A 78 15.87 -3.32 -3.09
CA ALA A 78 16.39 -4.53 -2.45
C ALA A 78 16.78 -4.27 -0.99
N GLU A 79 17.38 -3.10 -0.71
CA GLU A 79 17.72 -2.68 0.64
C GLU A 79 16.47 -2.47 1.51
N VAL A 80 15.42 -1.87 0.94
CA VAL A 80 14.13 -1.70 1.62
C VAL A 80 13.48 -3.06 1.92
N GLN A 81 13.50 -3.99 0.95
CA GLN A 81 12.99 -5.36 1.12
C GLN A 81 13.75 -6.10 2.22
N GLU A 82 15.08 -5.99 2.25
CA GLU A 82 15.91 -6.61 3.27
C GLU A 82 15.57 -6.08 4.66
N ALA A 83 15.39 -4.77 4.81
CA ALA A 83 15.03 -4.18 6.09
C ALA A 83 13.64 -4.66 6.58
N VAL A 84 12.66 -4.78 5.69
CA VAL A 84 11.35 -5.38 6.02
C VAL A 84 11.52 -6.84 6.46
N ARG A 85 12.37 -7.61 5.76
CA ARG A 85 12.61 -9.03 6.06
C ARG A 85 13.28 -9.22 7.42
N VAL A 86 14.32 -8.45 7.72
CA VAL A 86 14.99 -8.46 9.04
C VAL A 86 14.00 -8.11 10.14
N HIS A 87 13.25 -7.02 9.99
CA HIS A 87 12.28 -6.60 11.00
C HIS A 87 11.16 -7.65 11.21
N SER A 88 10.71 -8.29 10.14
CA SER A 88 9.67 -9.33 10.22
C SER A 88 10.17 -10.59 10.95
N ARG A 89 11.47 -10.90 10.88
CA ARG A 89 12.08 -12.06 11.57
C ARG A 89 12.27 -11.81 13.06
N ASP A 90 12.65 -10.59 13.44
CA ASP A 90 12.92 -10.24 14.84
C ASP A 90 11.65 -10.24 15.70
N ARG A 91 10.47 -10.15 15.08
CA ARG A 91 9.18 -10.27 15.77
C ARG A 91 8.67 -11.71 15.76
N CYS A 92 9.18 -12.52 16.69
CA CYS A 92 8.72 -13.90 16.93
C CYS A 92 7.35 -14.02 17.63
N ASP A 93 6.53 -12.96 17.69
CA ASP A 93 5.14 -13.07 18.14
C ASP A 93 4.23 -13.20 16.92
N PRO A 94 3.77 -14.41 16.53
CA PRO A 94 2.83 -14.56 15.45
C PRO A 94 1.54 -13.81 15.80
N VAL A 95 1.34 -12.65 15.19
CA VAL A 95 0.04 -11.99 15.21
C VAL A 95 -0.89 -12.89 14.41
N PRO A 96 -1.97 -13.43 14.98
CA PRO A 96 -2.92 -14.20 14.19
C PRO A 96 -3.38 -13.33 13.04
N ALA A 97 -3.18 -13.81 11.81
CA ALA A 97 -3.57 -13.14 10.58
C ALA A 97 -5.10 -13.04 10.55
N ARG A 98 -5.67 -12.08 11.29
CA ARG A 98 -7.01 -11.59 10.97
C ARG A 98 -6.88 -10.97 9.60
N GLN A 99 -7.38 -11.70 8.60
CA GLN A 99 -7.62 -11.13 7.28
C GLN A 99 -8.27 -9.78 7.51
N PRO A 100 -7.73 -8.69 6.94
CA PRO A 100 -8.45 -7.43 6.95
C PRO A 100 -9.84 -7.75 6.42
N THR A 101 -10.88 -7.38 7.18
CA THR A 101 -12.25 -7.42 6.69
C THR A 101 -12.18 -6.79 5.31
N ARG A 102 -12.52 -7.58 4.27
CA ARG A 102 -12.39 -7.17 2.86
C ARG A 102 -12.84 -5.72 2.83
N PRO A 103 -11.96 -4.75 2.51
CA PRO A 103 -12.40 -3.37 2.45
C PRO A 103 -13.63 -3.41 1.56
N GLY A 104 -14.77 -2.94 2.07
CA GLY A 104 -15.97 -2.86 1.26
C GLY A 104 -15.54 -2.24 -0.06
N VAL A 105 -16.09 -2.71 -1.18
CA VAL A 105 -15.79 -2.20 -2.53
C VAL A 105 -16.28 -0.74 -2.68
N GLY A 106 -16.19 0.07 -1.64
CA GLY A 106 -16.00 1.49 -1.74
C GLY A 106 -14.52 1.69 -2.05
N THR A 107 -14.26 2.16 -3.26
CA THR A 107 -13.08 2.95 -3.59
C THR A 107 -12.77 3.86 -2.41
N CYS A 108 -11.80 3.47 -1.57
CA CYS A 108 -11.09 4.45 -0.77
C CYS A 108 -10.40 5.32 -1.81
N ALA A 109 -11.07 6.41 -2.19
CA ALA A 109 -10.54 7.40 -3.09
C ALA A 109 -9.29 7.93 -2.41
N LEU A 110 -8.16 7.37 -2.81
CA LEU A 110 -6.87 7.99 -2.67
C LEU A 110 -7.03 9.37 -3.30
N ASP A 111 -7.09 10.41 -2.47
CA ASP A 111 -7.17 11.82 -2.90
C ASP A 111 -5.85 12.29 -3.57
N THR A 112 -4.96 11.34 -3.85
CA THR A 112 -3.86 11.49 -4.79
C THR A 112 -4.48 11.52 -6.18
N GLY A 113 -4.73 12.73 -6.70
CA GLY A 113 -5.21 13.07 -8.05
C GLY A 113 -5.72 11.89 -8.87
N THR A 114 -7.04 11.83 -9.09
CA THR A 114 -7.71 10.73 -9.80
C THR A 114 -7.01 10.38 -11.11
N ILE A 115 -6.15 9.37 -11.06
CA ILE A 115 -5.49 8.85 -12.26
C ILE A 115 -6.58 8.18 -13.09
N GLY A 116 -6.67 8.55 -14.36
CA GLY A 116 -7.62 7.93 -15.28
C GLY A 116 -7.34 6.43 -15.41
N SER A 117 -8.36 5.60 -15.61
CA SER A 117 -8.17 4.15 -15.75
C SER A 117 -7.13 3.76 -16.82
N ALA A 118 -7.01 4.54 -17.89
CA ALA A 118 -6.03 4.31 -18.95
C ALA A 118 -4.59 4.64 -18.50
N GLU A 119 -4.42 5.74 -17.76
CA GLU A 119 -3.12 6.13 -17.20
C GLU A 119 -2.67 5.13 -16.13
N PHE A 120 -3.58 4.66 -15.29
CA PHE A 120 -3.28 3.60 -14.34
C PHE A 120 -2.85 2.31 -15.07
N ALA A 121 -3.55 1.91 -16.14
CA ALA A 121 -3.18 0.72 -16.91
C ALA A 121 -1.80 0.85 -17.56
N ALA A 122 -1.45 2.04 -18.07
CA ALA A 122 -0.14 2.33 -18.62
C ALA A 122 0.96 2.23 -17.54
N LEU A 123 0.70 2.80 -16.35
CA LEU A 123 1.62 2.69 -15.21
C LEU A 123 1.75 1.24 -14.72
N ASP A 124 0.65 0.50 -14.59
CA ASP A 124 0.64 -0.90 -14.14
C ASP A 124 1.46 -1.82 -15.06
N ALA A 125 1.45 -1.53 -16.37
CA ALA A 125 2.19 -2.28 -17.38
C ALA A 125 3.72 -2.15 -17.25
N ILE A 126 4.21 -1.01 -16.75
CA ILE A 126 5.64 -0.73 -16.58
C ILE A 126 6.11 -0.81 -15.12
N ALA A 127 5.19 -0.87 -14.16
CA ALA A 127 5.51 -0.85 -12.74
C ALA A 127 6.17 -2.14 -12.26
N VAL A 128 7.36 -1.99 -11.67
CA VAL A 128 8.12 -3.11 -11.10
C VAL A 128 7.48 -3.53 -9.76
N PRO A 129 7.11 -4.81 -9.58
CA PRO A 129 6.62 -5.30 -8.30
C PRO A 129 7.75 -5.27 -7.26
N VAL A 130 7.44 -4.74 -6.08
CA VAL A 130 8.39 -4.64 -4.96
C VAL A 130 7.77 -5.20 -3.68
N LEU A 131 8.63 -5.49 -2.70
CA LEU A 131 8.23 -5.87 -1.35
C LEU A 131 7.34 -7.11 -1.33
N SER A 132 7.76 -8.23 -1.91
CA SER A 132 6.96 -9.46 -2.04
C SER A 132 6.81 -10.25 -0.73
N GLU A 133 7.66 -9.99 0.26
CA GLU A 133 7.71 -10.70 1.55
C GLU A 133 7.42 -9.79 2.74
N GLY A 134 6.93 -10.39 3.83
CA GLY A 134 6.66 -9.70 5.10
C GLY A 134 5.19 -9.36 5.31
N GLU A 135 4.89 -8.81 6.49
CA GLU A 135 3.52 -8.44 6.85
C GLU A 135 3.04 -7.23 6.04
N LEU A 136 1.79 -7.26 5.56
CA LEU A 136 1.24 -6.24 4.65
C LEU A 136 1.42 -4.79 5.16
N HIS A 137 1.20 -4.54 6.45
CA HIS A 137 1.32 -3.20 7.01
C HIS A 137 2.78 -2.70 7.08
N LEU A 138 3.74 -3.60 7.25
CA LEU A 138 5.18 -3.28 7.16
C LEU A 138 5.58 -3.01 5.73
N ARG A 139 5.16 -3.88 4.80
CA ARG A 139 5.35 -3.69 3.36
C ARG A 139 4.76 -2.37 2.89
N LEU A 140 3.58 -2.00 3.37
CA LEU A 140 2.92 -0.76 3.00
C LEU A 140 3.70 0.48 3.48
N ALA A 141 4.12 0.48 4.75
CA ALA A 141 4.93 1.58 5.29
C ALA A 141 6.29 1.70 4.57
N ALA A 142 6.93 0.56 4.31
CA ALA A 142 8.20 0.51 3.59
C ALA A 142 8.05 0.91 2.11
N PHE A 143 6.92 0.58 1.47
CA PHE A 143 6.60 1.01 0.12
C PHE A 143 6.45 2.52 0.05
N ALA A 144 5.61 3.10 0.91
CA ALA A 144 5.42 4.55 0.98
C ALA A 144 6.75 5.27 1.26
N LEU A 145 7.58 4.75 2.17
CA LEU A 145 8.91 5.29 2.44
C LEU A 145 9.86 5.17 1.24
N GLY A 146 9.93 4.01 0.61
CA GLY A 146 10.76 3.77 -0.57
C GLY A 146 10.39 4.70 -1.70
N VAL A 147 9.09 4.91 -1.95
CA VAL A 147 8.59 5.88 -2.94
C VAL A 147 9.13 7.29 -2.67
N ARG A 148 9.21 7.74 -1.42
CA ARG A 148 9.73 9.09 -1.09
C ARG A 148 11.25 9.22 -1.21
N VAL A 149 12.00 8.13 -1.04
CA VAL A 149 13.46 8.16 -0.87
C VAL A 149 14.20 7.70 -2.12
N LEU A 150 13.62 6.78 -2.89
CA LEU A 150 14.24 6.15 -4.06
C LEU A 150 13.82 6.84 -5.35
N PRO A 151 14.63 6.69 -6.43
CA PRO A 151 14.37 7.36 -7.72
C PRO A 151 13.03 6.99 -8.36
N ALA A 152 12.58 7.88 -9.24
CA ALA A 152 11.24 8.02 -9.82
C ALA A 152 10.75 6.89 -10.75
N GLN A 153 11.30 5.68 -10.68
CA GLN A 153 10.79 4.58 -11.49
C GLN A 153 9.38 4.16 -11.01
N PRO A 154 8.46 3.81 -11.93
CA PRO A 154 7.17 3.26 -11.55
C PRO A 154 7.31 1.94 -10.79
N VAL A 155 6.66 1.82 -9.64
CA VAL A 155 6.68 0.63 -8.79
C VAL A 155 5.29 0.26 -8.32
N ALA A 156 5.13 -1.01 -7.98
CA ALA A 156 3.87 -1.56 -7.53
C ALA A 156 4.03 -2.41 -6.27
N LEU A 157 3.11 -2.24 -5.35
CA LEU A 157 2.93 -3.11 -4.19
C LEU A 157 1.63 -3.90 -4.35
N GLU A 158 1.70 -5.22 -4.27
CA GLU A 158 0.49 -6.05 -4.17
C GLU A 158 -0.06 -5.98 -2.74
N LEU A 159 -1.31 -5.51 -2.60
CA LEU A 159 -2.02 -5.42 -1.32
C LEU A 159 -2.79 -6.72 -1.01
N ALA A 160 -3.31 -7.35 -2.05
CA ALA A 160 -4.02 -8.62 -2.05
C ALA A 160 -3.99 -9.19 -3.48
N PRO A 161 -4.33 -10.47 -3.70
CA PRO A 161 -4.45 -11.03 -5.03
C PRO A 161 -5.35 -10.17 -5.92
N GLY A 162 -4.76 -9.65 -7.00
CA GLY A 162 -5.45 -8.77 -7.95
C GLY A 162 -5.63 -7.33 -7.48
N MET A 163 -5.09 -6.90 -6.34
CA MET A 163 -5.13 -5.50 -5.88
C MET A 163 -3.71 -4.95 -5.76
N ARG A 164 -3.37 -3.97 -6.59
CA ARG A 164 -2.04 -3.33 -6.60
C ARG A 164 -2.16 -1.84 -6.28
N LEU A 165 -1.26 -1.38 -5.43
CA LEU A 165 -0.97 0.03 -5.18
C LEU A 165 0.19 0.44 -6.09
N LEU A 166 -0.01 1.47 -6.89
CA LEU A 166 1.03 2.00 -7.78
C LEU A 166 1.65 3.27 -7.22
N ALA A 167 2.90 3.51 -7.60
CA ALA A 167 3.58 4.75 -7.33
C ALA A 167 4.51 5.13 -8.48
N THR A 168 4.62 6.43 -8.74
CA THR A 168 5.54 7.01 -9.73
C THR A 168 5.95 8.40 -9.25
N GLU A 169 7.16 8.85 -9.62
CA GLU A 169 7.65 10.20 -9.31
C GLU A 169 7.53 10.60 -7.83
N GLY A 170 7.77 9.63 -6.94
CA GLY A 170 7.67 9.84 -5.51
C GLY A 170 6.26 10.09 -4.99
N ARG A 171 5.22 9.77 -5.77
CA ARG A 171 3.80 9.89 -5.38
C ARG A 171 3.08 8.55 -5.51
N LEU A 172 2.10 8.34 -4.64
CA LEU A 172 1.18 7.20 -4.72
C LEU A 172 0.08 7.53 -5.74
N SER A 173 -0.28 6.56 -6.55
CA SER A 173 -1.07 6.75 -7.78
C SER A 173 -2.47 6.12 -7.71
N GLY A 174 -2.80 5.45 -6.60
CA GLY A 174 -4.08 4.74 -6.45
C GLY A 174 -3.90 3.23 -6.24
N ALA A 175 -4.96 2.59 -5.75
CA ALA A 175 -5.07 1.13 -5.72
C ALA A 175 -6.23 0.70 -6.63
N LEU A 176 -5.98 -0.19 -7.58
CA LEU A 176 -7.04 -0.81 -8.36
C LEU A 176 -7.09 -2.30 -8.06
N ALA A 177 -8.31 -2.79 -7.84
CA ALA A 177 -8.60 -4.19 -8.03
C ALA A 177 -8.59 -4.44 -9.55
N ARG A 178 -7.62 -5.20 -10.06
CA ARG A 178 -7.77 -5.89 -11.34
C ARG A 178 -9.08 -6.65 -11.26
N GLY A 179 -10.07 -6.22 -12.05
CA GLY A 179 -11.34 -6.88 -12.13
C GLY A 179 -11.09 -8.37 -12.40
N TYR A 180 -11.46 -9.22 -11.44
CA TYR A 180 -11.62 -10.64 -11.71
C TYR A 180 -12.77 -10.75 -12.71
N GLY A 181 -12.42 -10.78 -14.00
CA GLY A 181 -13.36 -10.98 -15.10
C GLY A 181 -13.90 -9.70 -15.73
N GLN A 182 -13.11 -9.08 -16.61
CA GLN A 182 -13.68 -8.74 -17.91
C GLN A 182 -13.47 -9.97 -18.80
N VAL A 183 -14.52 -10.78 -18.85
CA VAL A 183 -14.68 -11.97 -19.69
C VAL A 183 -14.28 -11.66 -21.14
N ASP A 184 -13.37 -12.45 -21.72
CA ASP A 184 -13.36 -12.70 -23.16
C ASP A 184 -14.62 -13.50 -23.52
N GLY A 185 -15.76 -12.82 -23.48
CA GLY A 185 -17.05 -13.28 -23.99
C GLY A 185 -17.16 -12.97 -25.48
N ALA A 186 -16.20 -13.43 -26.28
CA ALA A 186 -16.24 -13.33 -27.74
C ALA A 186 -15.90 -14.69 -28.37
N ALA A 187 -16.65 -15.73 -27.98
CA ALA A 187 -16.69 -16.99 -28.72
C ALA A 187 -18.07 -17.66 -28.60
N HIS A 188 -19.15 -16.89 -28.77
CA HIS A 188 -20.41 -17.48 -29.21
C HIS A 188 -20.27 -17.77 -30.70
N ARG A 189 -19.57 -18.87 -31.04
CA ARG A 189 -19.66 -19.44 -32.38
C ARG A 189 -21.13 -19.71 -32.65
N ALA A 190 -21.63 -19.09 -33.72
CA ALA A 190 -22.89 -19.44 -34.33
C ALA A 190 -22.95 -20.96 -34.51
N ARG A 191 -23.97 -21.58 -33.92
CA ARG A 191 -24.43 -22.91 -34.35
C ARG A 191 -24.92 -22.75 -35.80
N PRO A 192 -24.42 -23.51 -36.77
CA PRO A 192 -25.16 -23.69 -38.01
C PRO A 192 -26.39 -24.55 -37.68
N GLU A 193 -27.58 -23.94 -37.75
CA GLU A 193 -28.81 -24.68 -38.00
C GLU A 193 -28.69 -25.30 -39.40
N LEU A 194 -28.33 -26.57 -39.46
CA LEU A 194 -28.59 -27.39 -40.64
C LEU A 194 -30.03 -27.90 -40.53
N THR A 195 -30.95 -27.04 -40.93
CA THR A 195 -32.31 -27.43 -41.33
C THR A 195 -32.20 -28.32 -42.56
N GLY A 196 -32.84 -29.49 -42.48
CA GLY A 196 -32.68 -30.57 -43.44
C GLY A 196 -33.26 -30.31 -44.83
N ALA A 197 -32.89 -31.19 -45.76
CA ALA A 197 -33.66 -31.46 -46.96
C ALA A 197 -33.65 -32.98 -47.22
N SER A 198 -34.84 -33.56 -47.04
CA SER A 198 -35.28 -34.87 -47.48
C SER A 198 -35.39 -34.90 -49.02
N GLY A 199 -35.09 -36.04 -49.67
CA GLY A 199 -35.48 -36.20 -51.08
C GLY A 199 -34.87 -37.36 -51.86
N ARG A 200 -35.49 -38.54 -51.72
CA ARG A 200 -35.60 -39.68 -52.67
C ARG A 200 -34.39 -40.59 -52.90
#